data_AF-A0A924XZX9-F1
#
_entry.id   AF-A0A924XZX9-F1
#
_cell.length_a   1.000
_cell.length_b   1.000
_cell.length_c   1.000
_cell.angle_alpha   90.00
_cell.angle_beta   90.00
_cell.angle_gamma   90.00
#
_symmetry.space_group_name_H-M   'P 1'
#
loop_
_entity.id
_entity.type
_entity.pdbx_description
1 polymer ?
#
loop_
_entity_poly.entity_id
_entity_poly.type
_entity_poly.pdbx_seq_one_letter_code
_entity_poly.pdbx_strand_id
1 'polypeptide(L)'
;MSPLVGMTAALVAGILAAPLLPDVSMSLGIGVALLFAVAAVCLRRYPPAALCCWLVPFAVWGTTLAEQRGAPAPDDVSHLAGQPSSWIAGTVAAEPERQLEGNLRYPLRVLSRENGTRLSGTLLVTQTPNAGPVPRFGDTVAVRGQEEVPPSATNPGGFDYRAFLWRKSIFATLLAKRTGDVRLAKPATEISLAAVAVQTHRSLLSAVDRSPLSPGDRSLVAGILLSERSGIAYETSLAFERTGAVHILSVSGLHLAVFATALSFALRHLP
;
A
#
# COMPACT_ATOMS: atom_id res chain seq x y z
N MET A 1 29.25 -14.96 -14.03
CA MET A 1 27.96 -14.77 -13.33
C MET A 1 27.04 -14.00 -14.26
N SER A 2 25.76 -14.36 -14.35
CA SER A 2 24.83 -13.61 -15.20
C SER A 2 24.73 -12.16 -14.68
N PRO A 3 24.68 -11.15 -15.57
CA PRO A 3 24.62 -9.74 -15.17
C PRO A 3 23.46 -9.44 -14.22
N LEU A 4 22.35 -10.16 -14.39
CA LEU A 4 21.18 -10.11 -13.51
C LEU A 4 21.49 -10.44 -12.04
N VAL A 5 22.37 -11.43 -11.78
CA VAL A 5 22.73 -11.82 -10.41
C VAL A 5 23.57 -10.73 -9.72
N GLY A 6 24.43 -10.04 -10.47
CA GLY A 6 25.19 -8.90 -9.94
C GLY A 6 24.29 -7.70 -9.61
N MET A 7 23.33 -7.41 -10.50
CA MET A 7 22.37 -6.31 -10.30
C MET A 7 21.43 -6.55 -9.12
N THR A 8 20.92 -7.77 -8.96
CA THR A 8 20.08 -8.13 -7.81
C THR A 8 20.87 -8.11 -6.50
N ALA A 9 22.10 -8.62 -6.49
CA ALA A 9 22.96 -8.56 -5.31
C ALA A 9 23.27 -7.11 -4.90
N ALA A 10 23.54 -6.22 -5.86
CA ALA A 10 23.77 -4.80 -5.59
C ALA A 10 22.53 -4.08 -5.06
N LEU A 11 21.35 -4.37 -5.60
CA LEU A 11 20.08 -3.82 -5.09
C LEU A 11 19.82 -4.26 -3.65
N VAL A 12 19.99 -5.56 -3.36
CA VAL A 12 19.83 -6.12 -2.02
C VAL A 12 20.84 -5.50 -1.05
N ALA A 13 22.10 -5.39 -1.46
CA ALA A 13 23.14 -4.74 -0.65
C ALA A 13 22.78 -3.26 -0.36
N GLY A 14 22.26 -2.52 -1.33
CA GLY A 14 21.78 -1.15 -1.14
C GLY A 14 20.63 -1.04 -0.14
N ILE A 15 19.64 -1.94 -0.23
CA ILE A 15 18.50 -1.99 0.71
C ILE A 15 18.99 -2.32 2.14
N LEU A 16 19.95 -3.23 2.28
CA LEU A 16 20.51 -3.64 3.57
C LEU A 16 21.46 -2.59 4.18
N ALA A 17 22.15 -1.82 3.35
CA ALA A 17 23.07 -0.77 3.79
C ALA A 17 22.34 0.53 4.18
N ALA A 18 21.11 0.73 3.71
CA ALA A 18 20.34 1.94 3.96
C ALA A 18 20.21 2.35 5.43
N PRO A 19 20.02 1.45 6.42
CA PRO A 19 19.94 1.82 7.83
C PRO A 19 21.25 2.35 8.44
N LEU A 20 22.39 2.15 7.76
CA LEU A 20 23.74 2.54 8.22
C LEU A 20 24.19 3.88 7.64
N LEU A 21 23.45 4.43 6.68
CA LEU A 21 23.78 5.67 5.98
C LEU A 21 22.88 6.81 6.49
N PRO A 22 23.41 8.04 6.64
CA PRO A 22 22.61 9.21 7.04
C PRO A 22 21.64 9.61 5.91
N ASP A 23 20.48 10.18 6.27
CA ASP A 23 19.39 10.57 5.36
C ASP A 23 19.89 11.23 4.06
N VAL A 24 19.81 10.48 2.97
CA VAL A 24 20.21 10.90 1.63
C VAL A 24 18.98 11.53 0.94
N SER A 25 19.04 12.84 0.69
CA SER A 25 17.90 13.63 0.20
C SER A 25 17.48 13.29 -1.25
N MET A 26 16.20 13.57 -1.58
CA MET A 26 15.59 13.37 -2.92
C MET A 26 16.41 13.93 -4.11
N SER A 27 17.33 14.87 -3.89
CA SER A 27 18.26 15.38 -4.91
C SER A 27 19.20 14.32 -5.50
N LEU A 28 19.33 13.14 -4.89
CA LEU A 28 20.11 12.04 -5.46
C LEU A 28 19.42 11.32 -6.63
N GLY A 29 18.11 11.47 -6.83
CA GLY A 29 17.41 10.84 -7.97
C GLY A 29 17.95 11.31 -9.34
N ILE A 30 18.33 12.58 -9.43
CA ILE A 30 18.99 13.16 -10.62
C ILE A 30 20.41 12.60 -10.77
N GLY A 31 21.13 12.42 -9.66
CA GLY A 31 22.45 11.80 -9.63
C GLY A 31 22.43 10.33 -10.07
N VAL A 32 21.41 9.58 -9.66
CA VAL A 32 21.16 8.19 -10.08
C VAL A 32 20.83 8.12 -11.57
N ALA A 33 19.97 9.01 -12.07
CA ALA A 33 19.65 9.08 -13.51
C ALA A 33 20.89 9.46 -14.36
N LEU A 34 21.72 10.39 -13.88
CA LEU A 34 23.01 10.74 -14.49
C LEU A 34 23.99 9.56 -14.48
N LEU A 35 24.09 8.83 -13.37
CA LEU A 35 24.91 7.61 -13.28
C LEU A 35 24.42 6.52 -14.23
N PHE A 36 23.10 6.36 -14.40
CA PHE A 36 22.53 5.46 -15.41
C PHE A 36 22.85 5.90 -16.84
N ALA A 37 22.77 7.20 -17.14
CA ALA A 37 23.13 7.75 -18.44
C ALA A 37 24.62 7.56 -18.76
N VAL A 38 25.51 7.82 -17.79
CA VAL A 38 26.96 7.59 -17.93
C VAL A 38 27.27 6.10 -18.09
N ALA A 39 26.63 5.22 -17.31
CA ALA A 39 26.78 3.77 -17.44
C ALA A 39 26.31 3.26 -18.82
N ALA A 40 25.22 3.80 -19.36
CA ALA A 40 24.71 3.46 -20.70
C ALA A 40 25.67 3.91 -21.82
N VAL A 41 26.29 5.10 -21.69
CA VAL A 41 27.31 5.60 -22.63
C VAL A 41 28.59 4.77 -22.55
N CYS A 42 29.05 4.43 -21.34
CA CYS A 42 30.21 3.56 -21.14
C CYS A 42 30.01 2.14 -21.70
N LEU A 43 28.77 1.62 -21.68
CA LEU A 43 28.41 0.32 -22.26
C LEU A 43 28.66 0.25 -23.78
N ARG A 44 28.47 1.36 -24.49
CA ARG A 44 28.77 1.45 -25.93
C ARG A 44 30.27 1.40 -26.24
N ARG A 45 31.13 1.67 -25.25
CA ARG A 45 32.58 1.83 -25.45
C ARG A 45 33.43 0.72 -24.83
N TYR A 46 33.01 0.12 -23.69
CA TYR A 46 33.81 -0.87 -22.94
C TYR A 46 32.93 -1.96 -22.26
N PRO A 47 32.57 -3.06 -22.95
CA PRO A 47 31.53 -3.99 -22.50
C PRO A 47 31.80 -4.74 -21.17
N PRO A 48 33.01 -5.21 -20.83
CA PRO A 48 33.23 -5.90 -19.56
C PRO A 48 33.38 -4.94 -18.36
N ALA A 49 33.93 -3.74 -18.57
CA ALA A 49 34.09 -2.72 -17.52
C ALA A 49 32.76 -2.02 -17.20
N ALA A 50 31.86 -1.93 -18.18
CA ALA A 50 30.57 -1.28 -18.02
C ALA A 50 29.61 -2.05 -17.10
N LEU A 51 29.82 -3.35 -16.85
CA LEU A 51 28.99 -4.13 -15.93
C LEU A 51 29.12 -3.65 -14.46
N CYS A 52 30.33 -3.26 -14.05
CA CYS A 52 30.58 -2.68 -12.73
C CYS A 52 29.92 -1.30 -12.55
N CYS A 53 29.77 -0.55 -13.65
CA CYS A 53 29.11 0.76 -13.63
C CYS A 53 27.60 0.70 -13.32
N TRP A 54 26.95 -0.48 -13.40
CA TRP A 54 25.55 -0.66 -13.01
C TRP A 54 25.38 -1.00 -11.53
N LEU A 55 26.41 -1.47 -10.83
CA LEU A 55 26.30 -1.85 -9.42
C LEU A 55 26.07 -0.63 -8.52
N VAL A 56 26.70 0.51 -8.84
CA VAL A 56 26.58 1.75 -8.07
C VAL A 56 25.17 2.37 -8.18
N PRO A 57 24.59 2.58 -9.38
CA PRO A 57 23.20 3.04 -9.51
C PRO A 57 22.19 2.14 -8.79
N PHE A 58 22.35 0.82 -8.87
CA PHE A 58 21.45 -0.13 -8.22
C PHE A 58 21.58 -0.13 -6.69
N ALA A 59 22.80 0.03 -6.15
CA ALA A 59 23.02 0.20 -4.73
C ALA A 59 22.41 1.52 -4.20
N VAL A 60 22.61 2.64 -4.92
CA VAL A 60 22.04 3.95 -4.56
C VAL A 60 20.51 3.97 -4.74
N TRP A 61 19.98 3.27 -5.74
CA TRP A 61 18.54 3.08 -5.84
C TRP A 61 18.01 2.25 -4.66
N GLY A 62 18.74 1.21 -4.25
CA GLY A 62 18.42 0.43 -3.05
C GLY A 62 18.33 1.27 -1.77
N THR A 63 19.23 2.25 -1.57
CA THR A 63 19.22 3.14 -0.41
C THR A 63 18.05 4.12 -0.44
N THR A 64 17.80 4.77 -1.59
CA THR A 64 16.68 5.71 -1.73
C THR A 64 15.30 5.03 -1.59
N LEU A 65 15.16 3.78 -2.04
CA LEU A 65 13.96 2.94 -1.82
C LEU A 65 13.72 2.62 -0.34
N ALA A 66 14.79 2.53 0.44
CA ALA A 66 14.72 2.30 1.88
C ALA A 66 14.48 3.60 2.66
N GLU A 67 14.99 4.74 2.20
CA GLU A 67 14.75 6.07 2.79
C GLU A 67 13.37 6.63 2.53
N GLN A 68 12.69 6.24 1.44
CA GLN A 68 11.26 6.51 1.27
C GLN A 68 10.39 5.83 2.35
N ARG A 69 10.99 5.00 3.22
CA ARG A 69 10.38 4.40 4.41
C ARG A 69 10.79 5.14 5.71
N GLY A 70 11.39 6.31 5.57
CA GLY A 70 12.01 7.12 6.62
C GLY A 70 11.03 7.65 7.65
N ALA A 71 11.60 8.26 8.69
CA ALA A 71 10.92 8.77 9.88
C ALA A 71 9.74 9.69 9.54
N PRO A 72 8.73 9.77 10.44
CA PRO A 72 7.61 10.69 10.27
C PRO A 72 8.09 12.14 10.06
N ALA A 73 7.40 12.86 9.18
CA ALA A 73 7.66 14.29 8.96
C ALA A 73 7.43 15.08 10.26
N PRO A 74 8.06 16.25 10.47
CA PRO A 74 7.89 17.03 11.69
C PRO A 74 6.43 17.42 12.01
N ASP A 75 5.58 17.51 10.99
CA ASP A 75 4.15 17.81 11.07
C ASP A 75 3.25 16.56 10.99
N ASP A 76 3.84 15.36 11.10
CA ASP A 76 3.12 14.10 11.00
C ASP A 76 2.20 13.87 12.22
N VAL A 77 1.03 13.30 11.94
CA VAL A 77 0.01 12.96 12.95
C VAL A 77 0.53 12.06 14.08
N SER A 78 1.57 11.25 13.86
CA SER A 78 2.15 10.38 14.88
C SER A 78 2.80 11.10 16.06
N HIS A 79 3.24 12.35 15.86
CA HIS A 79 3.75 13.18 16.96
C HIS A 79 2.65 13.58 17.97
N LEU A 80 1.38 13.36 17.61
CA LEU A 80 0.22 13.61 18.47
C LEU A 80 -0.25 12.36 19.24
N ALA A 81 0.41 11.21 19.06
CA ALA A 81 0.04 9.99 19.74
C ALA A 81 0.09 10.15 21.27
N GLY A 82 -0.95 9.69 21.96
CA GLY A 82 -1.10 9.82 23.41
C GLY A 82 -1.67 11.15 23.91
N GLN A 83 -1.95 12.11 23.02
CA GLN A 83 -2.69 13.33 23.37
C GLN A 83 -4.19 13.06 23.59
N PRO A 84 -4.93 13.95 24.26
CA PRO A 84 -6.38 13.83 24.38
C PRO A 84 -7.08 13.80 23.02
N SER A 85 -8.16 12.99 22.95
CA SER A 85 -8.90 12.75 21.71
C SER A 85 -9.37 14.05 21.07
N SER A 86 -8.98 14.26 19.82
CA SER A 86 -9.33 15.45 19.05
C SER A 86 -9.95 15.09 17.71
N TRP A 87 -10.65 16.03 17.08
CA TRP A 87 -11.10 15.81 15.71
C TRP A 87 -9.95 15.97 14.72
N ILE A 88 -9.79 14.96 13.86
CA ILE A 88 -8.85 14.94 12.75
C ILE A 88 -9.65 14.84 11.45
N ALA A 89 -9.46 15.81 10.57
CA ALA A 89 -10.01 15.80 9.22
C ALA A 89 -8.99 15.20 8.25
N GLY A 90 -9.44 14.32 7.37
CA GLY A 90 -8.60 13.70 6.36
C GLY A 90 -9.40 13.08 5.22
N THR A 91 -8.69 12.64 4.19
CA THR A 91 -9.26 11.96 3.04
C THR A 91 -8.95 10.47 3.10
N VAL A 92 -9.95 9.62 2.85
CA VAL A 92 -9.77 8.17 2.85
C VAL A 92 -8.90 7.76 1.67
N ALA A 93 -7.73 7.18 1.97
CA ALA A 93 -6.67 6.92 1.00
C ALA A 93 -6.75 5.54 0.33
N ALA A 94 -7.58 4.63 0.84
CA ALA A 94 -7.87 3.33 0.25
C ALA A 94 -9.28 2.87 0.64
N GLU A 95 -9.89 1.98 -0.12
CA GLU A 95 -11.23 1.46 0.21
C GLU A 95 -11.20 0.76 1.58
N PRO A 96 -12.19 1.01 2.47
CA PRO A 96 -12.22 0.39 3.78
C PRO A 96 -12.33 -1.13 3.75
N GLU A 97 -11.44 -1.78 4.47
CA GLU A 97 -11.41 -3.23 4.62
C GLU A 97 -12.29 -3.64 5.81
N ARG A 98 -13.18 -4.61 5.59
CA ARG A 98 -14.00 -5.21 6.66
C ARG A 98 -13.20 -6.27 7.39
N GLN A 99 -13.11 -6.15 8.71
CA GLN A 99 -12.53 -7.14 9.61
C GLN A 99 -13.60 -8.14 10.08
N LEU A 100 -13.16 -9.27 10.66
CA LEU A 100 -14.03 -10.37 11.11
C LEU A 100 -15.12 -9.92 12.12
N GLU A 101 -14.84 -8.92 12.95
CA GLU A 101 -15.78 -8.36 13.94
C GLU A 101 -16.72 -7.28 13.38
N GLY A 102 -16.75 -7.09 12.06
CA GLY A 102 -17.50 -6.01 11.40
C GLY A 102 -16.84 -4.63 11.51
N ASN A 103 -15.71 -4.52 12.21
CA ASN A 103 -14.90 -3.31 12.24
C ASN A 103 -14.41 -2.96 10.84
N LEU A 104 -14.36 -1.68 10.53
CA LEU A 104 -13.81 -1.14 9.29
C LEU A 104 -12.42 -0.60 9.55
N ARG A 105 -11.50 -0.91 8.65
CA ARG A 105 -10.13 -0.43 8.75
C ARG A 105 -9.72 0.25 7.46
N TYR A 106 -9.25 1.48 7.56
CA TYR A 106 -8.86 2.26 6.39
C TYR A 106 -7.75 3.26 6.71
N PRO A 107 -6.83 3.49 5.76
CA PRO A 107 -5.87 4.58 5.86
C PRO A 107 -6.56 5.92 5.57
N LEU A 108 -6.35 6.88 6.45
CA LEU A 108 -6.82 8.25 6.35
C LEU A 108 -5.60 9.15 6.13
N ARG A 109 -5.53 9.82 4.97
CA ARG A 109 -4.54 10.86 4.71
C ARG A 109 -4.97 12.12 5.46
N VAL A 110 -4.19 12.52 6.45
CA VAL A 110 -4.56 13.61 7.34
C VAL A 110 -4.39 14.96 6.61
N LEU A 111 -5.30 15.89 6.88
CA LEU A 111 -5.28 17.25 6.34
C LEU A 111 -5.11 18.28 7.46
N SER A 112 -5.94 18.18 8.50
CA SER A 112 -5.95 19.15 9.59
C SER A 112 -6.56 18.61 10.87
N ARG A 113 -6.26 19.30 11.97
CA ARG A 113 -6.89 19.11 13.29
C ARG A 113 -8.03 20.12 13.49
N GLU A 114 -8.89 19.86 14.48
CA GLU A 114 -9.96 20.74 14.94
C GLU A 114 -9.52 22.21 15.12
N ASN A 115 -8.31 22.43 15.65
CA ASN A 115 -7.76 23.75 15.91
C ASN A 115 -7.22 24.48 14.65
N GLY A 116 -7.44 23.93 13.46
CA GLY A 116 -6.93 24.47 12.19
C GLY A 116 -5.45 24.19 11.92
N THR A 117 -4.76 23.49 12.83
CA THR A 117 -3.37 23.05 12.62
C THR A 117 -3.32 22.10 11.44
N ARG A 118 -2.52 22.44 10.43
CA ARG A 118 -2.25 21.56 9.29
C ARG A 118 -1.36 20.42 9.75
N LEU A 119 -1.74 19.20 9.39
CA LEU A 119 -1.00 17.99 9.72
C LEU A 119 -0.75 17.22 8.44
N SER A 120 0.33 16.44 8.43
CA SER A 120 0.66 15.54 7.34
C SER A 120 0.63 14.08 7.83
N GLY A 121 0.86 13.16 6.90
CA GLY A 121 0.94 11.74 7.21
C GLY A 121 -0.34 10.95 6.98
N THR A 122 -0.23 9.64 7.26
CA THR A 122 -1.33 8.68 7.11
C THR A 122 -1.66 8.07 8.46
N LEU A 123 -2.90 8.25 8.88
CA LEU A 123 -3.46 7.67 10.09
C LEU A 123 -4.25 6.42 9.74
N LEU A 124 -3.98 5.31 10.41
CA LEU A 124 -4.78 4.11 10.22
C LEU A 124 -5.97 4.09 11.18
N VAL A 125 -7.17 4.25 10.64
CA VAL A 125 -8.40 4.30 11.42
C VAL A 125 -9.02 2.91 11.50
N THR A 126 -9.34 2.48 12.72
CA THR A 126 -10.21 1.34 13.00
C THR A 126 -11.53 1.88 13.54
N GLN A 127 -12.60 1.70 12.78
CA GLN A 127 -13.94 2.18 13.06
C GLN A 127 -14.83 1.00 13.46
N THR A 128 -15.46 1.06 14.63
CA THR A 128 -16.49 0.08 15.01
C THR A 128 -17.78 0.31 14.21
N PRO A 129 -18.64 -0.72 14.03
CA PRO A 129 -19.88 -0.60 13.24
C PRO A 129 -20.78 0.56 13.66
N ASN A 130 -20.77 0.93 14.93
CA ASN A 130 -21.64 1.97 15.51
C ASN A 130 -21.01 3.37 15.48
N ALA A 131 -19.72 3.50 15.14
CA ALA A 131 -19.01 4.76 15.31
C ALA A 131 -19.40 5.86 14.31
N GLY A 132 -19.97 5.49 13.17
CA GLY A 132 -20.44 6.45 12.16
C GLY A 132 -20.72 5.82 10.81
N PRO A 133 -20.93 6.64 9.75
CA PRO A 133 -21.19 6.15 8.41
C PRO A 133 -20.00 5.38 7.85
N VAL A 134 -20.26 4.46 6.90
CA VAL A 134 -19.22 3.72 6.17
C VAL A 134 -18.61 4.67 5.12
N PRO A 135 -17.35 5.08 5.24
CA PRO A 135 -16.75 5.98 4.27
C PRO A 135 -16.32 5.21 3.01
N ARG A 136 -15.98 5.94 1.95
CA ARG A 136 -15.49 5.39 0.69
C ARG A 136 -14.12 5.97 0.35
N PHE A 137 -13.39 5.29 -0.52
CA PHE A 137 -12.18 5.86 -1.10
C PHE A 137 -12.44 7.29 -1.63
N GLY A 138 -11.57 8.22 -1.24
CA GLY A 138 -11.65 9.63 -1.63
C GLY A 138 -12.61 10.49 -0.79
N ASP A 139 -13.42 9.91 0.09
CA ASP A 139 -14.27 10.70 0.99
C ASP A 139 -13.41 11.51 1.97
N THR A 140 -13.82 12.74 2.23
CA THR A 140 -13.28 13.53 3.33
C THR A 140 -14.11 13.27 4.58
N VAL A 141 -13.45 12.75 5.61
CA VAL A 141 -14.07 12.42 6.90
C VAL A 141 -13.38 13.16 8.03
N ALA A 142 -14.15 13.47 9.06
CA ALA A 142 -13.63 13.86 10.36
C ALA A 142 -13.76 12.67 11.30
N VAL A 143 -12.65 12.28 11.93
CA VAL A 143 -12.60 11.18 12.90
C VAL A 143 -12.13 11.70 14.24
N ARG A 144 -12.66 11.11 15.31
CA ARG A 144 -12.25 11.38 16.68
C ARG A 144 -11.98 10.06 17.38
N GLY A 145 -10.88 10.02 18.12
CA GLY A 145 -10.47 8.85 18.86
C GLY A 145 -9.17 9.14 19.57
N GLN A 146 -8.62 8.12 20.23
CA GLN A 146 -7.29 8.22 20.81
C GLN A 146 -6.28 7.80 19.75
N GLU A 147 -5.33 8.70 19.44
CA GLU A 147 -4.19 8.42 18.58
C GLU A 147 -3.15 7.62 19.37
N GLU A 148 -2.70 6.50 18.80
CA GLU A 148 -1.72 5.61 19.42
C GLU A 148 -0.60 5.28 18.42
N VAL A 149 0.61 5.12 18.95
CA VAL A 149 1.73 4.55 18.19
C VAL A 149 1.50 3.05 18.09
N PRO A 150 1.61 2.44 16.90
CA PRO A 150 1.46 1.00 16.75
C PRO A 150 2.41 0.22 17.69
N PRO A 151 1.93 -0.85 18.34
CA PRO A 151 2.75 -1.62 19.27
C PRO A 151 3.94 -2.26 18.54
N SER A 152 5.08 -2.30 19.23
CA SER A 152 6.29 -2.96 18.74
C SER A 152 6.15 -4.48 18.82
N ALA A 153 6.99 -5.22 18.09
CA ALA A 153 7.08 -6.66 18.24
C ALA A 153 7.40 -7.05 19.70
N THR A 154 6.52 -7.80 20.34
CA THR A 154 6.71 -8.28 21.72
C THR A 154 7.45 -9.62 21.79
N ASN A 155 7.51 -10.37 20.67
CA ASN A 155 8.15 -11.68 20.60
C ASN A 155 9.31 -11.67 19.59
N PRO A 156 10.54 -12.05 19.99
CA PRO A 156 11.66 -12.22 19.06
C PRO A 156 11.31 -13.18 17.91
N GLY A 157 11.55 -12.74 16.66
CA GLY A 157 11.20 -13.50 15.46
C GLY A 157 9.71 -13.50 15.08
N GLY A 158 8.86 -12.86 15.90
CA GLY A 158 7.44 -12.67 15.60
C GLY A 158 7.18 -11.57 14.56
N PHE A 159 5.93 -11.46 14.13
CA PHE A 159 5.53 -10.42 13.19
C PHE A 159 5.61 -9.03 13.83
N ASP A 160 6.47 -8.16 13.28
CA ASP A 160 6.56 -6.76 13.69
C ASP A 160 5.52 -5.91 12.96
N TYR A 161 4.41 -5.68 13.64
CA TYR A 161 3.28 -4.90 13.13
C TYR A 161 3.61 -3.42 12.93
N ARG A 162 4.41 -2.82 13.84
CA ARG A 162 4.86 -1.44 13.69
C ARG A 162 5.74 -1.29 12.47
N ALA A 163 6.73 -2.16 12.28
CA ALA A 163 7.57 -2.15 11.09
C ALA A 163 6.75 -2.39 9.81
N PHE A 164 5.71 -3.22 9.87
CA PHE A 164 4.78 -3.41 8.76
C PHE A 164 4.03 -2.13 8.38
N LEU A 165 3.53 -1.37 9.35
CA LEU A 165 2.83 -0.11 9.10
C LEU A 165 3.78 1.01 8.64
N TRP A 166 4.99 1.08 9.18
CA TRP A 166 6.01 2.02 8.71
C TRP A 166 6.38 1.83 7.24
N ARG A 167 6.46 0.58 6.77
CA ARG A 167 6.65 0.30 5.33
C ARG A 167 5.50 0.80 4.45
N LYS A 168 4.34 1.08 5.04
CA LYS A 168 3.17 1.69 4.38
C LYS A 168 3.06 3.20 4.65
N SER A 169 4.10 3.82 5.25
CA SER A 169 4.11 5.23 5.68
C SER A 169 2.96 5.58 6.64
N ILE A 170 2.58 4.60 7.48
CA ILE A 170 1.58 4.75 8.54
C ILE A 170 2.33 4.70 9.87
N PHE A 171 2.38 5.85 10.55
CA PHE A 171 3.11 5.99 11.81
C PHE A 171 2.20 6.03 13.05
N ALA A 172 0.89 6.18 12.84
CA ALA A 172 -0.12 6.25 13.91
C ALA A 172 -1.37 5.44 13.57
N THR A 173 -2.06 5.01 14.62
CA THR A 173 -3.37 4.36 14.56
C THR A 173 -4.39 5.13 15.40
N LEU A 174 -5.66 5.11 14.99
CA LEU A 174 -6.77 5.68 15.74
C LEU A 174 -7.92 4.68 15.82
N LEU A 175 -8.52 4.57 17.00
CA LEU A 175 -9.66 3.72 17.25
C LEU A 175 -10.91 4.56 17.52
N ALA A 176 -11.82 4.57 16.54
CA ALA A 176 -13.12 5.25 16.63
C ALA A 176 -14.18 4.25 17.10
N LYS A 177 -14.65 4.41 18.34
CA LYS A 177 -15.51 3.44 19.02
C LYS A 177 -16.94 3.92 19.23
N ARG A 178 -17.14 5.21 19.54
CA ARG A 178 -18.43 5.73 19.99
C ARG A 178 -19.22 6.28 18.82
N THR A 179 -20.54 6.24 18.94
CA THR A 179 -21.44 6.82 17.94
C THR A 179 -21.11 8.29 17.69
N GLY A 180 -20.92 8.63 16.43
CA GLY A 180 -20.58 9.98 16.00
C GLY A 180 -19.12 10.34 16.22
N ASP A 181 -18.23 9.38 16.49
CA ASP A 181 -16.77 9.58 16.41
C ASP A 181 -16.27 9.62 14.96
N VAL A 182 -17.09 9.21 13.98
CA VAL A 182 -16.81 9.39 12.54
C VAL A 182 -17.92 10.22 11.91
N ARG A 183 -17.53 11.25 11.16
CA ARG A 183 -18.44 12.14 10.42
C ARG A 183 -17.98 12.26 8.97
N LEU A 184 -18.90 12.08 8.04
CA LEU A 184 -18.65 12.39 6.63
C LEU A 184 -18.72 13.90 6.43
N ALA A 185 -17.61 14.52 6.01
CA ALA A 185 -17.55 15.96 5.78
C ALA A 185 -17.86 16.30 4.32
N LYS A 186 -17.20 15.61 3.37
CA LYS A 186 -17.43 15.78 1.93
C LYS A 186 -17.28 14.44 1.22
N PRO A 187 -18.18 14.09 0.28
CA PRO A 187 -17.99 12.91 -0.54
C PRO A 187 -16.82 13.09 -1.51
N ALA A 188 -16.25 11.98 -1.98
CA ALA A 188 -15.27 11.98 -3.06
C ALA A 188 -15.84 12.64 -4.33
N THR A 189 -15.24 13.75 -4.78
CA THR A 189 -15.64 14.43 -6.02
C THR A 189 -14.57 14.39 -7.11
N GLU A 190 -13.35 13.98 -6.79
CA GLU A 190 -12.24 13.95 -7.75
C GLU A 190 -12.25 12.67 -8.59
N ILE A 191 -12.26 12.85 -9.92
CA ILE A 191 -12.05 11.76 -10.87
C ILE A 191 -10.54 11.60 -11.03
N SER A 192 -9.99 10.58 -10.38
CA SER A 192 -8.61 10.14 -10.56
C SER A 192 -8.56 8.72 -11.13
N LEU A 193 -7.44 8.33 -11.75
CA LEU A 193 -7.25 6.95 -12.21
C LEU A 193 -7.45 5.93 -11.08
N ALA A 194 -7.00 6.29 -9.86
CA ALA A 194 -7.22 5.48 -8.67
C ALA A 194 -8.72 5.39 -8.31
N ALA A 195 -9.46 6.50 -8.38
CA ALA A 195 -10.90 6.50 -8.13
C ALA A 195 -11.65 5.63 -9.14
N VAL A 196 -11.28 5.70 -10.43
CA VAL A 196 -11.85 4.86 -11.49
C VAL A 196 -11.52 3.38 -11.22
N ALA A 197 -10.26 3.06 -10.87
CA ALA A 197 -9.86 1.69 -10.58
C ALA A 197 -10.64 1.09 -9.39
N VAL A 198 -10.76 1.83 -8.28
CA VAL A 198 -11.51 1.41 -7.10
C VAL A 198 -13.00 1.25 -7.44
N GLN A 199 -13.59 2.20 -8.16
CA GLN A 199 -14.97 2.12 -8.58
C GLN A 199 -15.23 0.91 -9.49
N THR A 200 -14.34 0.64 -10.44
CA THR A 200 -14.44 -0.53 -11.33
C THR A 200 -14.31 -1.83 -10.55
N HIS A 201 -13.33 -1.94 -9.64
CA HIS A 201 -13.16 -3.12 -8.78
C HIS A 201 -14.43 -3.39 -7.96
N ARG A 202 -15.01 -2.36 -7.35
CA ARG A 202 -16.28 -2.47 -6.61
C ARG A 202 -17.46 -2.87 -7.48
N SER A 203 -17.56 -2.32 -8.69
CA SER A 203 -18.61 -2.69 -9.64
C SER A 203 -18.49 -4.17 -10.06
N LEU A 204 -17.28 -4.66 -10.25
CA LEU A 204 -17.02 -6.07 -10.57
C LEU A 204 -17.38 -6.98 -9.39
N LEU A 205 -17.00 -6.62 -8.16
CA LEU A 205 -17.42 -7.35 -6.96
C LEU A 205 -18.95 -7.39 -6.84
N SER A 206 -19.60 -6.25 -7.04
CA SER A 206 -21.06 -6.16 -7.02
C SER A 206 -21.72 -7.03 -8.10
N ALA A 207 -21.08 -7.20 -9.26
CA ALA A 207 -21.58 -8.09 -10.32
C ALA A 207 -21.45 -9.57 -9.92
N VAL A 208 -20.34 -9.96 -9.28
CA VAL A 208 -20.17 -11.31 -8.71
C VAL A 208 -21.19 -11.57 -7.62
N ASP A 209 -21.42 -10.60 -6.72
CA ASP A 209 -22.39 -10.72 -5.64
C ASP A 209 -23.83 -10.90 -6.13
N ARG A 210 -24.18 -10.32 -7.28
CA ARG A 210 -25.50 -10.42 -7.92
C ARG A 210 -25.64 -11.65 -8.82
N SER A 211 -24.58 -12.43 -9.02
CA SER A 211 -24.63 -13.63 -9.84
C SER A 211 -25.50 -14.72 -9.20
N PRO A 212 -26.07 -15.65 -9.98
CA PRO A 212 -26.89 -16.74 -9.46
C PRO A 212 -26.07 -17.84 -8.74
N LEU A 213 -24.76 -17.64 -8.57
CA LEU A 213 -23.86 -18.58 -7.90
C LEU A 213 -24.20 -18.73 -6.41
N SER A 214 -23.77 -19.85 -5.81
CA SER A 214 -23.84 -20.05 -4.36
C SER A 214 -22.91 -19.08 -3.62
N PRO A 215 -23.13 -18.76 -2.32
CA PRO A 215 -22.27 -17.85 -1.57
C PRO A 215 -20.78 -18.27 -1.55
N GLY A 216 -20.53 -19.59 -1.48
CA GLY A 216 -19.17 -20.13 -1.54
C GLY A 216 -18.53 -19.92 -2.91
N ASP A 217 -19.27 -20.19 -3.99
CA ASP A 217 -18.77 -20.00 -5.35
C ASP A 217 -18.55 -18.52 -5.68
N ARG A 218 -19.42 -17.62 -5.20
CA ARG A 218 -19.22 -16.17 -5.35
C ARG A 218 -17.90 -15.73 -4.72
N SER A 219 -17.65 -16.16 -3.48
CA SER A 219 -16.42 -15.84 -2.76
C SER A 219 -15.18 -16.42 -3.47
N LEU A 220 -15.30 -17.62 -4.03
CA LEU A 220 -14.22 -18.24 -4.81
C LEU A 220 -13.96 -17.49 -6.13
N VAL A 221 -15.00 -17.15 -6.88
CA VAL A 221 -14.89 -16.38 -8.13
C VAL A 221 -14.33 -14.97 -7.87
N ALA A 222 -14.76 -14.30 -6.81
CA ALA A 222 -14.22 -13.02 -6.38
C ALA A 222 -12.73 -13.13 -6.01
N GLY A 223 -12.34 -14.21 -5.32
CA GLY A 223 -10.95 -14.50 -4.98
C GLY A 223 -10.06 -14.75 -6.20
N ILE A 224 -10.56 -15.47 -7.20
CA ILE A 224 -9.80 -15.81 -8.41
C ILE A 224 -9.69 -14.60 -9.35
N LEU A 225 -10.81 -13.92 -9.62
CA LEU A 225 -10.86 -12.86 -10.64
C LEU A 225 -10.44 -11.50 -10.10
N LEU A 226 -10.79 -11.19 -8.86
CA LEU A 226 -10.67 -9.85 -8.27
C LEU A 226 -9.71 -9.82 -7.08
N SER A 227 -9.05 -10.96 -6.79
CA SER A 227 -8.17 -11.16 -5.64
C SER A 227 -8.84 -10.87 -4.29
N GLU A 228 -10.18 -10.94 -4.25
CA GLU A 228 -10.97 -10.68 -3.05
C GLU A 228 -11.17 -11.97 -2.26
N ARG A 229 -10.36 -12.13 -1.21
CA ARG A 229 -10.39 -13.37 -0.40
C ARG A 229 -11.37 -13.30 0.77
N SER A 230 -11.98 -12.13 1.01
CA SER A 230 -12.99 -12.03 2.06
C SER A 230 -14.16 -12.95 1.75
N GLY A 231 -14.53 -13.80 2.72
CA GLY A 231 -15.63 -14.75 2.59
C GLY A 231 -15.27 -16.16 2.09
N ILE A 232 -14.02 -16.42 1.66
CA ILE A 232 -13.61 -17.79 1.33
C ILE A 232 -13.54 -18.61 2.62
N ALA A 233 -14.30 -19.71 2.68
CA ALA A 233 -14.31 -20.60 3.84
C ALA A 233 -12.93 -21.19 4.11
N TYR A 234 -12.63 -21.42 5.40
CA TYR A 234 -11.35 -21.99 5.83
C TYR A 234 -11.10 -23.36 5.19
N GLU A 235 -12.12 -24.22 5.12
CA GLU A 235 -12.02 -25.55 4.51
C GLU A 235 -11.64 -25.48 3.03
N THR A 236 -12.25 -24.54 2.29
CA THR A 236 -11.91 -24.29 0.88
C THR A 236 -10.46 -23.83 0.74
N SER A 237 -10.03 -22.86 1.57
CA SER A 237 -8.64 -22.38 1.56
C SER A 237 -7.65 -23.52 1.85
N LEU A 238 -7.97 -24.38 2.82
CA LEU A 238 -7.15 -25.54 3.18
C LEU A 238 -7.09 -26.59 2.05
N ALA A 239 -8.17 -26.77 1.28
CA ALA A 239 -8.17 -27.65 0.11
C ALA A 239 -7.23 -27.12 -1.00
N PHE A 240 -7.22 -25.81 -1.25
CA PHE A 240 -6.27 -25.19 -2.19
C PHE A 240 -4.82 -25.28 -1.69
N GLU A 241 -4.59 -25.19 -0.38
CA GLU A 241 -3.27 -25.37 0.22
C GLU A 241 -2.79 -26.82 0.05
N ARG A 242 -3.61 -27.81 0.41
CA ARG A 242 -3.28 -29.24 0.31
C ARG A 242 -3.00 -29.70 -1.12
N THR A 243 -3.64 -29.08 -2.11
CA THR A 243 -3.44 -29.38 -3.53
C THR A 243 -2.29 -28.57 -4.16
N GLY A 244 -1.66 -27.67 -3.41
CA GLY A 244 -0.63 -26.76 -3.94
C GLY A 244 -1.17 -25.65 -4.86
N ALA A 245 -2.49 -25.53 -4.98
CA ALA A 245 -3.18 -24.59 -5.87
C ALA A 245 -3.45 -23.21 -5.24
N VAL A 246 -2.98 -22.95 -4.01
CA VAL A 246 -3.17 -21.67 -3.30
C VAL A 246 -2.75 -20.44 -4.10
N HIS A 247 -1.79 -20.60 -5.01
CA HIS A 247 -1.30 -19.52 -5.89
C HIS A 247 -2.37 -19.00 -6.87
N ILE A 248 -3.40 -19.80 -7.18
CA ILE A 248 -4.55 -19.40 -8.03
C ILE A 248 -5.42 -18.37 -7.31
N LEU A 249 -5.46 -18.40 -5.97
CA LEU A 249 -6.21 -17.43 -5.16
C LEU A 249 -5.50 -16.08 -5.04
N SER A 250 -4.33 -15.90 -5.67
CA SER A 250 -3.59 -14.63 -5.76
C SER A 250 -3.42 -14.22 -7.20
N VAL A 251 -3.20 -12.92 -7.45
CA VAL A 251 -2.70 -12.43 -8.74
C VAL A 251 -1.41 -13.17 -9.09
N SER A 252 -1.51 -14.12 -10.01
CA SER A 252 -0.35 -14.82 -10.56
C SER A 252 0.28 -13.98 -11.68
N GLY A 253 1.57 -14.20 -11.96
CA GLY A 253 2.27 -13.53 -13.06
C GLY A 253 1.59 -13.73 -14.43
N LEU A 254 0.83 -14.82 -14.59
CA LEU A 254 0.01 -15.09 -15.77
C LEU A 254 -1.16 -14.11 -15.89
N HIS A 255 -1.89 -13.83 -14.80
CA HIS A 255 -2.98 -12.85 -14.81
C HIS A 255 -2.47 -11.46 -15.25
N LEU A 256 -1.31 -11.05 -14.74
CA LEU A 256 -0.68 -9.79 -15.12
C LEU A 256 -0.22 -9.80 -16.59
N ALA A 257 0.35 -10.91 -17.07
CA ALA A 257 0.76 -11.05 -18.47
C ALA A 257 -0.43 -11.01 -19.45
N VAL A 258 -1.52 -11.70 -19.13
CA VAL A 258 -2.76 -11.67 -19.94
C VAL A 258 -3.35 -10.26 -19.95
N PHE A 259 -3.46 -9.61 -18.79
CA PHE A 259 -3.95 -8.24 -18.71
C PHE A 259 -3.07 -7.26 -19.50
N ALA A 260 -1.75 -7.32 -19.32
CA ALA A 260 -0.82 -6.46 -20.05
C ALA A 260 -0.89 -6.67 -21.56
N THR A 261 -1.06 -7.92 -22.02
CA THR A 261 -1.22 -8.25 -23.44
C THR A 261 -2.53 -7.72 -23.99
N ALA A 262 -3.64 -7.90 -23.28
CA ALA A 262 -4.94 -7.37 -23.67
C ALA A 262 -4.95 -5.84 -23.71
N LEU A 263 -4.33 -5.19 -22.73
CA LEU A 263 -4.19 -3.73 -22.69
C LEU A 263 -3.31 -3.23 -23.85
N SER A 264 -2.17 -3.87 -24.10
CA SER A 264 -1.29 -3.53 -25.23
C SER A 264 -2.01 -3.71 -26.57
N PHE A 265 -2.80 -4.77 -26.71
CA PHE A 265 -3.64 -5.00 -27.87
C PHE A 265 -4.70 -3.91 -28.03
N ALA A 266 -5.37 -3.48 -26.96
CA ALA A 266 -6.36 -2.41 -27.02
C ALA A 266 -5.72 -1.05 -27.39
N LEU A 267 -4.57 -0.74 -26.78
CA LEU A 267 -3.83 0.51 -27.02
C LEU A 267 -3.27 0.61 -28.44
N ARG A 268 -2.89 -0.51 -29.08
CA ARG A 268 -2.39 -0.48 -30.47
C ARG A 268 -3.48 -0.11 -31.50
N HIS A 269 -4.75 -0.24 -31.13
CA HIS A 269 -5.90 0.05 -31.98
C HIS A 269 -6.54 1.40 -31.66
N LEU A 270 -5.97 2.14 -30.69
CA LEU A 270 -6.29 3.54 -30.48
C LEU A 270 -5.43 4.39 -31.44
N PRO A 271 -6.03 5.37 -32.13
CA PRO A 271 -5.34 6.20 -33.13
C PRO A 271 -4.26 7.11 -32.54
#